data_AF-A0AAV2QB38-F1
#
_entry.id   AF-A0AAV2QB38-F1
#
_cell.length_a   1.000
_cell.length_b   1.000
_cell.length_c   1.000
_cell.angle_alpha   90.00
_cell.angle_beta   90.00
_cell.angle_gamma   90.00
#
_symmetry.space_group_name_H-M   'P 1'
#
loop_
_entity.id
_entity.type
_entity.pdbx_description
1 polymer ?
#
loop_
_entity_poly.entity_id
_entity_poly.type
_entity_poly.pdbx_seq_one_letter_code
_entity_poly.pdbx_strand_id
1 'polypeptide(L)'
;MAKSSGSLISRVTKGGICTFLVFFVILYNEWLAYALRASSWTVIPKSPEDKVVLFAADPQILTEEINSNFPYGFITTWDSDRFVQRGLQFAIWKTRPDVVVFLGDLLDQGSKSTDDEFFSLAKHFKNVMRIPDYVKEIIFVPGDNDIGGEGSDSVTKHKIQRFFNAFNQSTVTSLDFINFKQVNAMDDSELSKDLLIQDTDKDDGKIKVILSHMPLLPLTSRTIKEKIIKRNPDMIFSAHEHSSFHFVGLKKDGRANQFGQLKEEDKVWMFNTQEEKLNEIVVPTCSYRMGKSAYGFGSAVIEKTGRIHYTVLWLPSRFYQLGVYCFISFVVFLLMLPSMFVIIVKFIYAHVRKYHHL
;
A
#
# COMPACT_ATOMS: atom_id res chain seq x y z
N MET A 1 14.81 18.81 -64.87
CA MET A 1 15.35 18.40 -63.56
C MET A 1 15.26 19.58 -62.62
N ALA A 2 14.40 19.50 -61.60
CA ALA A 2 14.52 20.17 -60.29
C ALA A 2 13.24 19.87 -59.51
N LYS A 3 13.20 18.73 -58.82
CA LYS A 3 12.19 18.46 -57.79
C LYS A 3 12.52 19.39 -56.62
N SER A 4 11.67 20.41 -56.42
CA SER A 4 11.63 21.17 -55.17
C SER A 4 11.20 20.21 -54.06
N SER A 5 12.17 19.77 -53.25
CA SER A 5 11.93 19.04 -52.02
C SER A 5 11.38 20.04 -50.99
N GLY A 6 10.06 20.22 -50.98
CA GLY A 6 9.37 20.93 -49.90
C GLY A 6 9.65 20.21 -48.58
N SER A 7 10.47 20.82 -47.72
CA SER A 7 10.78 20.26 -46.42
C SER A 7 9.51 20.25 -45.57
N LEU A 8 9.09 19.04 -45.19
CA LEU A 8 7.94 18.80 -44.34
C LEU A 8 8.31 19.05 -42.85
N ILE A 9 8.98 20.16 -42.55
CA ILE A 9 9.25 20.53 -41.15
C ILE A 9 8.01 21.31 -40.67
N SER A 10 7.09 20.60 -40.02
CA SER A 10 5.96 21.24 -39.35
C SER A 10 6.51 22.28 -38.37
N ARG A 11 6.02 23.53 -38.46
CA ARG A 11 6.40 24.59 -37.51
C ARG A 11 5.87 24.21 -36.13
N VAL A 12 6.76 23.80 -35.23
CA VAL A 12 6.43 23.55 -33.82
C VAL A 12 5.92 24.85 -33.20
N THR A 13 4.66 24.89 -32.78
CA THR A 13 4.06 26.05 -32.13
C THR A 13 4.31 26.00 -30.63
N LYS A 14 4.30 27.16 -29.96
CA LYS A 14 4.38 27.24 -28.48
C LYS A 14 3.31 26.39 -27.80
N GLY A 15 2.08 26.42 -28.33
CA GLY A 15 0.99 25.56 -27.87
C GLY A 15 1.33 24.08 -28.00
N GLY A 16 1.90 23.66 -29.15
CA GLY A 16 2.36 22.29 -29.36
C GLY A 16 3.42 21.85 -28.34
N ILE A 17 4.36 22.72 -27.97
CA ILE A 17 5.36 22.45 -26.93
C ILE A 17 4.69 22.26 -25.57
N CYS A 18 3.80 23.18 -25.17
CA CYS A 18 3.09 23.08 -23.89
C CYS A 18 2.25 21.79 -23.80
N THR A 19 1.50 21.45 -24.86
CA THR A 19 0.73 20.21 -24.93
C THR A 19 1.63 18.98 -24.81
N PHE A 20 2.77 18.97 -25.50
CA PHE A 20 3.74 17.87 -25.40
C PHE A 20 4.29 17.72 -23.98
N LEU A 21 4.67 18.83 -23.32
CA LEU A 21 5.18 18.81 -21.95
C LEU A 21 4.14 18.28 -20.95
N VAL A 22 2.90 18.76 -21.04
CA VAL A 22 1.79 18.30 -20.19
C VAL A 22 1.48 16.82 -20.43
N PHE A 23 1.42 16.40 -21.69
CA PHE A 23 1.21 14.99 -22.04
C PHE A 23 2.33 14.11 -21.47
N PHE A 24 3.59 14.51 -21.68
CA PHE A 24 4.74 13.72 -21.25
C PHE A 24 4.83 13.64 -19.72
N VAL A 25 4.57 14.72 -18.98
CA VAL A 25 4.59 14.66 -17.50
C VAL A 25 3.50 13.75 -16.95
N ILE A 26 2.29 13.77 -17.53
CA ILE A 26 1.22 12.85 -17.16
C ILE A 26 1.62 11.41 -17.48
N LEU A 27 2.13 11.15 -18.70
CA LEU A 27 2.59 9.82 -19.09
C LEU A 27 3.70 9.30 -18.16
N TYR A 28 4.66 10.16 -17.83
CA TYR A 28 5.77 9.80 -16.96
C TYR A 28 5.30 9.49 -15.53
N ASN A 29 4.58 10.42 -14.90
CA ASN A 29 4.18 10.32 -13.51
C ASN A 29 3.12 9.24 -13.28
N GLU A 30 2.18 9.06 -14.22
CA GLU A 30 1.06 8.15 -14.03
C GLU A 30 1.32 6.72 -14.53
N TRP A 31 2.34 6.51 -15.37
CA TRP A 31 2.59 5.20 -15.99
C TRP A 31 4.07 4.83 -16.04
N LEU A 32 4.91 5.63 -16.70
CA LEU A 32 6.28 5.22 -17.01
C LEU A 32 7.12 5.03 -15.74
N ALA A 33 6.98 5.90 -14.74
CA ALA A 33 7.70 5.77 -13.48
C ALA A 33 7.40 4.45 -12.76
N TYR A 34 6.13 4.00 -12.78
CA TYR A 34 5.74 2.71 -12.21
C TYR A 34 6.28 1.55 -13.02
N ALA A 35 6.17 1.60 -14.35
CA ALA A 35 6.66 0.55 -15.24
C ALA A 35 8.19 0.38 -15.12
N LEU A 36 8.93 1.48 -15.06
CA LEU A 36 10.38 1.47 -14.87
C LEU A 36 10.75 0.84 -13.53
N ARG A 37 10.08 1.21 -12.44
CA ARG A 37 10.31 0.61 -11.12
C ARG A 37 9.91 -0.86 -11.07
N ALA A 38 8.76 -1.23 -11.61
CA ALA A 38 8.34 -2.62 -11.69
C ALA A 38 9.29 -3.48 -12.55
N SER A 39 9.91 -2.89 -13.58
CA SER A 39 10.89 -3.58 -14.40
C SER A 39 12.18 -3.90 -13.62
N SER A 40 12.60 -3.02 -12.70
CA SER A 40 13.82 -3.22 -11.90
C SER A 40 13.64 -4.20 -10.75
N TRP A 41 12.41 -4.38 -10.24
CA TRP A 41 12.16 -5.29 -9.12
C TRP A 41 12.69 -6.72 -9.37
N THR A 42 13.46 -7.22 -8.40
CA THR A 42 13.92 -8.61 -8.36
C THR A 42 12.74 -9.58 -8.30
N VAL A 43 12.71 -10.53 -9.24
CA VAL A 43 11.77 -11.66 -9.18
C VAL A 43 12.43 -12.77 -8.36
N ILE A 44 11.78 -13.17 -7.29
CA ILE A 44 12.21 -14.33 -6.51
C ILE A 44 11.90 -15.60 -7.33
N PRO A 45 12.91 -16.45 -7.62
CA PRO A 45 12.66 -17.72 -8.29
C PRO A 45 11.66 -18.59 -7.51
N LYS A 46 10.76 -19.28 -8.21
CA LYS A 46 9.76 -20.15 -7.60
C LYS A 46 9.60 -21.45 -8.36
N SER A 47 9.37 -22.53 -7.62
CA SER A 47 8.93 -23.83 -8.13
C SER A 47 7.39 -23.86 -8.21
N PRO A 48 6.78 -24.78 -8.99
CA PRO A 48 5.32 -24.87 -9.10
C PRO A 48 4.58 -25.12 -7.78
N GLU A 49 5.25 -25.75 -6.83
CA GLU A 49 4.70 -26.07 -5.51
C GLU A 49 4.80 -24.90 -4.53
N ASP A 50 5.66 -23.91 -4.79
CA ASP A 50 5.87 -22.80 -3.87
C ASP A 50 4.68 -21.84 -3.88
N LYS A 51 4.45 -21.12 -2.78
CA LYS A 51 3.39 -20.11 -2.70
C LYS A 51 3.97 -18.71 -2.67
N VAL A 52 3.42 -17.86 -3.52
CA VAL A 52 3.76 -16.44 -3.55
C VAL A 52 2.74 -15.66 -2.74
N VAL A 53 3.20 -14.92 -1.75
CA VAL A 53 2.37 -14.05 -0.89
C VAL A 53 2.76 -12.61 -1.15
N LEU A 54 1.79 -11.79 -1.56
CA LEU A 54 1.95 -10.35 -1.72
C LEU A 54 1.33 -9.64 -0.51
N PHE A 55 2.06 -8.69 0.07
CA PHE A 55 1.65 -7.93 1.25
C PHE A 55 1.44 -6.46 0.90
N ALA A 56 0.31 -5.89 1.29
CA ALA A 56 0.00 -4.47 1.22
C ALA A 56 -0.34 -3.95 2.63
N ALA A 57 0.47 -3.04 3.17
CA ALA A 57 0.25 -2.47 4.49
C ALA A 57 -0.20 -1.01 4.39
N ASP A 58 -1.04 -0.58 5.34
CA ASP A 58 -1.54 0.78 5.51
C ASP A 58 -2.00 1.49 4.21
N PRO A 59 -2.91 0.90 3.39
CA PRO A 59 -3.43 1.62 2.23
C PRO A 59 -4.16 2.91 2.62
N GLN A 60 -4.86 2.89 3.77
CA GLN A 60 -5.62 3.98 4.36
C GLN A 60 -6.48 4.73 3.33
N ILE A 61 -7.40 3.98 2.74
CA ILE A 61 -8.33 4.49 1.74
C ILE A 61 -9.23 5.56 2.36
N LEU A 62 -9.41 6.64 1.60
CA LEU A 62 -10.23 7.80 1.94
C LEU A 62 -11.67 7.64 1.44
N THR A 63 -12.60 8.45 1.96
CA THR A 63 -13.86 8.76 1.26
C THR A 63 -14.00 10.25 0.99
N GLU A 64 -14.74 10.56 -0.08
CA GLU A 64 -15.18 11.91 -0.41
C GLU A 64 -16.21 12.45 0.59
N GLU A 65 -17.04 11.57 1.17
CA GLU A 65 -18.07 11.94 2.15
C GLU A 65 -17.45 12.53 3.42
N ILE A 66 -16.30 12.01 3.84
CA ILE A 66 -15.55 12.47 5.01
C ILE A 66 -14.59 13.61 4.64
N ASN A 67 -14.04 13.60 3.43
CA ASN A 67 -13.17 14.66 2.90
C ASN A 67 -13.95 15.67 2.04
N SER A 68 -15.02 16.25 2.58
CA SER A 68 -16.01 17.05 1.84
C SER A 68 -15.54 18.41 1.31
N ASN A 69 -14.25 18.75 1.42
CA ASN A 69 -13.69 20.02 0.97
C ASN A 69 -13.44 20.01 -0.55
N PHE A 70 -14.47 20.29 -1.34
CA PHE A 70 -14.30 20.45 -2.79
C PHE A 70 -13.43 21.68 -3.13
N PRO A 71 -12.45 21.59 -4.06
CA PRO A 71 -12.06 20.40 -4.84
C PRO A 71 -10.94 19.56 -4.19
N TYR A 72 -10.35 20.02 -3.08
CA TYR A 72 -9.18 19.41 -2.47
C TYR A 72 -9.39 17.95 -2.07
N GLY A 73 -10.48 17.64 -1.36
CA GLY A 73 -10.79 16.28 -0.90
C GLY A 73 -11.00 15.27 -2.03
N PHE A 74 -11.59 15.73 -3.15
CA PHE A 74 -11.73 14.93 -4.36
C PHE A 74 -10.37 14.61 -4.98
N ILE A 75 -9.52 15.63 -5.15
CA ILE A 75 -8.19 15.46 -5.73
C ILE A 75 -7.33 14.54 -4.86
N THR A 76 -7.37 14.71 -3.53
CA THR A 76 -6.57 13.89 -2.61
C THR A 76 -7.03 12.43 -2.60
N THR A 77 -8.34 12.19 -2.61
CA THR A 77 -8.90 10.83 -2.68
C THR A 77 -8.52 10.17 -3.99
N TRP A 78 -8.78 10.85 -5.11
CA TRP A 78 -8.43 10.35 -6.44
C TRP A 78 -6.94 10.05 -6.59
N ASP A 79 -6.07 10.95 -6.12
CA ASP A 79 -4.61 10.78 -6.23
C ASP A 79 -4.12 9.60 -5.39
N SER A 80 -4.58 9.51 -4.14
CA SER A 80 -4.22 8.44 -3.21
C SER A 80 -4.66 7.08 -3.72
N ASP A 81 -5.93 6.95 -4.13
CA ASP A 81 -6.49 5.71 -4.65
C ASP A 81 -5.72 5.23 -5.87
N ARG A 82 -5.46 6.14 -6.81
CA ARG A 82 -4.70 5.85 -8.02
C ARG A 82 -3.28 5.43 -7.72
N PHE A 83 -2.65 6.03 -6.72
CA PHE A 83 -1.29 5.71 -6.33
C PHE A 83 -1.18 4.26 -5.84
N VAL A 84 -2.00 3.89 -4.83
CA VAL A 84 -1.97 2.55 -4.23
C VAL A 84 -2.48 1.50 -5.21
N GLN A 85 -3.53 1.81 -5.99
CA GLN A 85 -4.08 0.92 -7.01
C GLN A 85 -3.02 0.56 -8.05
N ARG A 86 -2.35 1.56 -8.66
CA ARG A 86 -1.34 1.29 -9.69
C ARG A 86 -0.18 0.50 -9.14
N GLY A 87 0.32 0.87 -7.97
CA GLY A 87 1.37 0.12 -7.31
C GLY A 87 1.01 -1.36 -7.12
N LEU A 88 -0.20 -1.62 -6.61
CA LEU A 88 -0.72 -2.98 -6.41
C LEU A 88 -0.83 -3.74 -7.73
N GLN A 89 -1.37 -3.14 -8.79
CA GLN A 89 -1.52 -3.82 -10.09
C GLN A 89 -0.16 -4.22 -10.70
N PHE A 90 0.86 -3.36 -10.59
CA PHE A 90 2.21 -3.71 -11.02
C PHE A 90 2.82 -4.81 -10.14
N ALA A 91 2.61 -4.76 -8.82
CA ALA A 91 3.08 -5.79 -7.91
C ALA A 91 2.45 -7.16 -8.23
N ILE A 92 1.13 -7.21 -8.42
CA ILE A 92 0.38 -8.40 -8.83
C ILE A 92 0.88 -8.93 -10.17
N TRP A 93 1.05 -8.06 -11.17
CA TRP A 93 1.57 -8.43 -12.49
C TRP A 93 2.96 -9.07 -12.39
N LYS A 94 3.85 -8.47 -11.59
CA LYS A 94 5.24 -8.90 -11.44
C LYS A 94 5.36 -10.23 -10.67
N THR A 95 4.64 -10.38 -9.56
CA THR A 95 4.82 -11.52 -8.65
C THR A 95 3.89 -12.69 -8.94
N ARG A 96 2.73 -12.42 -9.57
CA ARG A 96 1.65 -13.38 -9.80
C ARG A 96 1.34 -14.18 -8.52
N PRO A 97 0.82 -13.50 -7.47
CA PRO A 97 0.69 -14.09 -6.14
C PRO A 97 -0.39 -15.18 -6.08
N ASP A 98 -0.19 -16.16 -5.20
CA ASP A 98 -1.24 -17.11 -4.79
C ASP A 98 -2.13 -16.51 -3.70
N VAL A 99 -1.54 -15.67 -2.83
CA VAL A 99 -2.19 -15.03 -1.69
C VAL A 99 -1.89 -13.54 -1.69
N VAL A 100 -2.91 -12.72 -1.43
CA VAL A 100 -2.73 -11.29 -1.14
C VAL A 100 -3.15 -11.02 0.30
N VAL A 101 -2.27 -10.42 1.08
CA VAL A 101 -2.50 -10.06 2.48
C VAL A 101 -2.50 -8.55 2.62
N PHE A 102 -3.58 -7.99 3.16
CA PHE A 102 -3.67 -6.61 3.58
C PHE A 102 -3.44 -6.49 5.09
N LEU A 103 -2.36 -5.82 5.49
CA LEU A 103 -1.87 -5.80 6.87
C LEU A 103 -2.33 -4.57 7.66
N GLY A 104 -3.64 -4.45 7.84
CA GLY A 104 -4.25 -3.40 8.66
C GLY A 104 -4.21 -2.01 8.04
N ASP A 105 -4.93 -1.11 8.70
CA ASP A 105 -5.13 0.27 8.31
C ASP A 105 -5.62 0.37 6.86
N LEU A 106 -6.65 -0.43 6.59
CA LEU A 106 -7.29 -0.48 5.28
C LEU A 106 -8.03 0.82 5.01
N LEU A 107 -8.70 1.33 6.04
CA LEU A 107 -9.56 2.50 6.01
C LEU A 107 -8.94 3.61 6.90
N ASP A 108 -8.95 4.85 6.43
CA ASP A 108 -8.40 6.00 7.18
C ASP A 108 -9.15 6.30 8.49
N GLN A 109 -10.47 6.04 8.53
CA GLN A 109 -11.33 6.38 9.68
C GLN A 109 -12.32 5.27 10.07
N GLY A 110 -12.06 4.03 9.67
CA GLY A 110 -12.98 2.91 9.86
C GLY A 110 -13.48 2.75 11.31
N SER A 111 -12.59 2.91 12.29
CA SER A 111 -12.93 2.78 13.71
C SER A 111 -13.96 3.82 14.19
N LYS A 112 -13.90 5.02 13.63
CA LYS A 112 -14.74 6.18 14.01
C LYS A 112 -16.04 6.28 13.21
N SER A 113 -16.14 5.53 12.10
CA SER A 113 -17.31 5.50 11.24
C SER A 113 -18.52 4.80 11.88
N THR A 114 -19.71 5.25 11.49
CA THR A 114 -20.95 4.46 11.62
C THR A 114 -20.87 3.17 10.80
N ASP A 115 -21.81 2.25 10.99
CA ASP A 115 -21.80 0.98 10.25
C ASP A 115 -21.95 1.19 8.75
N ASP A 116 -22.89 2.03 8.32
CA ASP A 116 -23.13 2.32 6.90
C ASP A 116 -21.91 2.97 6.24
N GLU A 117 -21.29 3.95 6.89
CA GLU A 117 -20.05 4.59 6.43
C GLU A 117 -18.92 3.58 6.33
N PHE A 118 -18.77 2.69 7.33
CA PHE A 118 -17.75 1.64 7.31
C PHE A 118 -17.95 0.66 6.15
N PHE A 119 -19.18 0.19 5.91
CA PHE A 119 -19.47 -0.71 4.79
C PHE A 119 -19.27 -0.01 3.43
N SER A 120 -19.58 1.28 3.34
CA SER A 120 -19.28 2.11 2.16
C SER A 120 -17.78 2.23 1.91
N LEU A 121 -17.01 2.56 2.95
CA LEU A 121 -15.54 2.59 2.97
C LEU A 121 -14.93 1.25 2.54
N ALA A 122 -15.37 0.14 3.14
CA ALA A 122 -14.87 -1.19 2.83
C ALA A 122 -15.19 -1.61 1.38
N LYS A 123 -16.35 -1.21 0.86
CA LYS A 123 -16.71 -1.42 -0.54
C LYS A 123 -15.81 -0.61 -1.47
N HIS A 124 -15.56 0.66 -1.15
CA HIS A 124 -14.64 1.50 -1.91
C HIS A 124 -13.22 0.93 -1.92
N PHE A 125 -12.71 0.53 -0.75
CA PHE A 125 -11.44 -0.17 -0.60
C PHE A 125 -11.33 -1.36 -1.56
N LYS A 126 -12.33 -2.25 -1.57
CA LYS A 126 -12.36 -3.43 -2.46
C LYS A 126 -12.36 -3.07 -3.95
N ASN A 127 -12.97 -1.94 -4.32
CA ASN A 127 -12.96 -1.45 -5.70
C ASN A 127 -11.58 -0.89 -6.10
N VAL A 128 -10.92 -0.16 -5.21
CA VAL A 128 -9.59 0.42 -5.44
C VAL A 128 -8.53 -0.69 -5.48
N MET A 129 -8.52 -1.55 -4.46
CA MET A 129 -7.55 -2.63 -4.26
C MET A 129 -7.98 -3.94 -4.93
N ARG A 130 -8.46 -3.86 -6.17
CA ARG A 130 -9.01 -5.01 -6.91
C ARG A 130 -7.96 -6.10 -7.12
N ILE A 131 -8.31 -7.31 -6.72
CA ILE A 131 -7.49 -8.53 -6.85
C ILE A 131 -8.06 -9.40 -7.99
N PRO A 132 -7.22 -10.01 -8.84
CA PRO A 132 -7.68 -10.89 -9.91
C PRO A 132 -8.08 -12.28 -9.39
N ASP A 133 -9.05 -12.90 -10.07
CA ASP A 133 -9.69 -14.16 -9.66
C ASP A 133 -8.75 -15.39 -9.58
N TYR A 134 -7.53 -15.30 -10.15
CA TYR A 134 -6.55 -16.39 -10.03
C TYR A 134 -5.89 -16.45 -8.64
N VAL A 135 -5.96 -15.38 -7.86
CA VAL A 135 -5.46 -15.35 -6.48
C VAL A 135 -6.37 -16.24 -5.65
N LYS A 136 -5.79 -17.22 -4.97
CA LYS A 136 -6.52 -18.26 -4.25
C LYS A 136 -7.15 -17.74 -2.97
N GLU A 137 -6.42 -16.87 -2.26
CA GLU A 137 -6.85 -16.34 -0.97
C GLU A 137 -6.53 -14.85 -0.84
N ILE A 138 -7.46 -14.11 -0.23
CA ILE A 138 -7.28 -12.70 0.13
C ILE A 138 -7.50 -12.58 1.64
N ILE A 139 -6.47 -12.12 2.35
CA ILE A 139 -6.48 -12.03 3.81
C ILE A 139 -6.48 -10.57 4.22
N PHE A 140 -7.47 -10.17 5.00
CA PHE A 140 -7.58 -8.82 5.59
C PHE A 140 -7.28 -8.91 7.08
N VAL A 141 -6.23 -8.23 7.53
CA VAL A 141 -5.93 -8.03 8.95
C VAL A 141 -6.41 -6.64 9.34
N PRO A 142 -7.10 -6.45 10.49
CA PRO A 142 -7.50 -5.13 10.93
C PRO A 142 -6.32 -4.37 11.58
N GLY A 143 -6.24 -3.06 11.32
CA GLY A 143 -5.37 -2.11 12.03
C GLY A 143 -6.14 -1.20 12.98
N ASP A 144 -5.44 -0.25 13.61
CA ASP A 144 -6.03 0.63 14.62
C ASP A 144 -6.98 1.65 14.00
N ASN A 145 -6.73 2.10 12.76
CA ASN A 145 -7.69 2.95 12.04
C ASN A 145 -8.94 2.19 11.61
N ASP A 146 -8.90 0.86 11.57
CA ASP A 146 -10.06 0.03 11.19
C ASP A 146 -10.96 -0.28 12.40
N ILE A 147 -10.38 -0.58 13.56
CA ILE A 147 -11.12 -1.12 14.73
C ILE A 147 -10.81 -0.45 16.07
N GLY A 148 -9.92 0.55 16.11
CA GLY A 148 -9.44 1.22 17.32
C GLY A 148 -8.18 0.56 17.87
N GLY A 149 -7.65 1.09 18.95
CA GLY A 149 -6.37 0.68 19.53
C GLY A 149 -5.43 1.83 19.87
N GLU A 150 -5.75 3.05 19.40
CA GLU A 150 -4.95 4.24 19.63
C GLU A 150 -5.65 5.26 20.54
N GLY A 151 -4.93 5.75 21.54
CA GLY A 151 -5.40 6.82 22.42
C GLY A 151 -6.70 6.47 23.16
N SER A 152 -7.73 7.30 22.98
CA SER A 152 -9.06 7.08 23.57
C SER A 152 -9.97 6.18 22.72
N ASP A 153 -9.54 5.79 21.52
CA ASP A 153 -10.35 5.01 20.60
C ASP A 153 -10.17 3.51 20.89
N SER A 154 -11.01 2.97 21.77
CA SER A 154 -10.88 1.58 22.21
C SER A 154 -11.36 0.58 21.16
N VAL A 155 -10.71 -0.57 21.13
CA VAL A 155 -11.19 -1.76 20.41
C VAL A 155 -12.48 -2.27 21.07
N THR A 156 -13.50 -2.58 20.27
CA THR A 156 -14.76 -3.15 20.76
C THR A 156 -15.17 -4.39 19.97
N LYS A 157 -15.99 -5.25 20.58
CA LYS A 157 -16.59 -6.43 19.91
C LYS A 157 -17.29 -6.07 18.61
N HIS A 158 -18.07 -4.99 18.64
CA HIS A 158 -18.83 -4.52 17.50
C HIS A 158 -17.91 -4.11 16.34
N LYS A 159 -16.84 -3.34 16.59
CA LYS A 159 -15.88 -2.94 15.55
C LYS A 159 -15.17 -4.14 14.92
N ILE A 160 -14.74 -5.11 15.74
CA ILE A 160 -14.14 -6.36 15.24
C ILE A 160 -15.15 -7.11 14.37
N GLN A 161 -16.36 -7.37 14.87
CA GLN A 161 -17.37 -8.11 14.12
C GLN A 161 -17.74 -7.40 12.82
N ARG A 162 -17.88 -6.08 12.84
CA ARG A 162 -18.15 -5.26 11.65
C ARG A 162 -17.05 -5.40 10.60
N PHE A 163 -15.77 -5.31 11.00
CA PHE A 163 -14.64 -5.52 10.09
C PHE A 163 -14.69 -6.91 9.45
N PHE A 164 -14.80 -7.96 10.26
CA PHE A 164 -14.80 -9.35 9.78
C PHE A 164 -16.00 -9.62 8.84
N ASN A 165 -17.17 -9.04 9.15
CA ASN A 165 -18.35 -9.13 8.29
C ASN A 165 -18.15 -8.39 6.96
N ALA A 166 -17.63 -7.16 6.98
CA ALA A 166 -17.44 -6.36 5.78
C ALA A 166 -16.43 -6.98 4.80
N PHE A 167 -15.40 -7.63 5.34
CA PHE A 167 -14.36 -8.30 4.55
C PHE A 167 -14.59 -9.79 4.33
N ASN A 168 -15.64 -10.38 4.94
CA ASN A 168 -15.92 -11.82 4.94
C ASN A 168 -14.68 -12.63 5.31
N GLN A 169 -14.10 -12.31 6.46
CA GLN A 169 -12.79 -12.80 6.85
C GLN A 169 -12.84 -13.74 8.06
N SER A 170 -11.85 -14.63 8.16
CA SER A 170 -11.57 -15.46 9.34
C SER A 170 -10.21 -15.14 9.95
N THR A 171 -10.01 -15.53 11.21
CA THR A 171 -8.73 -15.36 11.92
C THR A 171 -7.69 -16.40 11.52
N VAL A 172 -8.12 -17.50 10.91
CA VAL A 172 -7.25 -18.57 10.42
C VAL A 172 -7.62 -18.85 8.97
N THR A 173 -6.62 -18.87 8.10
CA THR A 173 -6.72 -19.24 6.69
C THR A 173 -5.65 -20.27 6.39
N SER A 174 -6.05 -21.44 5.90
CA SER A 174 -5.14 -22.52 5.51
C SER A 174 -5.07 -22.61 4.00
N LEU A 175 -3.85 -22.60 3.44
CA LEU A 175 -3.63 -22.83 2.02
C LEU A 175 -2.49 -23.83 1.84
N ASP A 176 -2.79 -24.98 1.25
CA ASP A 176 -1.83 -26.07 1.04
C ASP A 176 -1.06 -26.43 2.33
N PHE A 177 0.25 -26.16 2.36
CA PHE A 177 1.17 -26.45 3.47
C PHE A 177 1.39 -25.23 4.41
N ILE A 178 0.58 -24.18 4.30
CA ILE A 178 0.71 -22.93 5.06
C ILE A 178 -0.57 -22.68 5.87
N ASN A 179 -0.39 -22.29 7.13
CA ASN A 179 -1.45 -21.79 7.99
C ASN A 179 -1.16 -20.33 8.34
N PHE A 180 -2.00 -19.43 7.85
CA PHE A 180 -2.01 -18.02 8.24
C PHE A 180 -2.90 -17.85 9.46
N LYS A 181 -2.37 -17.25 10.53
CA LYS A 181 -3.13 -16.93 11.74
C LYS A 181 -3.00 -15.46 12.07
N GLN A 182 -4.13 -14.79 12.22
CA GLN A 182 -4.17 -13.39 12.61
C GLN A 182 -4.02 -13.24 14.13
N VAL A 183 -3.22 -12.27 14.56
CA VAL A 183 -3.07 -11.87 15.95
C VAL A 183 -3.38 -10.39 16.05
N ASN A 184 -4.38 -10.04 16.87
CA ASN A 184 -4.63 -8.66 17.25
C ASN A 184 -3.86 -8.35 18.55
N ALA A 185 -2.97 -7.35 18.48
CA ALA A 185 -2.15 -6.87 19.59
C ALA A 185 -2.57 -5.48 20.10
N MET A 186 -3.63 -4.91 19.55
CA MET A 186 -4.17 -3.57 19.90
C MET A 186 -5.18 -3.63 21.05
N ASP A 187 -5.66 -4.83 21.38
CA ASP A 187 -6.61 -5.06 22.45
C ASP A 187 -5.95 -5.81 23.62
N ASP A 188 -5.94 -5.17 24.79
CA ASP A 188 -5.49 -5.78 26.05
C ASP A 188 -6.67 -6.35 26.88
N SER A 189 -7.90 -6.22 26.39
CA SER A 189 -9.09 -6.76 27.07
C SER A 189 -9.25 -8.26 26.84
N GLU A 190 -9.86 -8.95 27.81
CA GLU A 190 -10.19 -10.38 27.68
C GLU A 190 -11.17 -10.69 26.53
N LEU A 191 -11.76 -9.66 25.95
CA LEU A 191 -12.84 -9.70 24.97
C LEU A 191 -12.41 -10.28 23.60
N SER A 192 -11.14 -10.06 23.22
CA SER A 192 -10.52 -10.64 22.03
C SER A 192 -10.06 -12.09 22.22
N LYS A 193 -10.09 -12.62 23.46
CA LYS A 193 -9.77 -14.03 23.73
C LYS A 193 -10.85 -14.96 23.17
N ASP A 194 -12.13 -14.61 23.24
CA ASP A 194 -13.22 -15.51 22.80
C ASP A 194 -13.49 -15.49 21.28
N LEU A 195 -13.19 -14.38 20.60
CA LEU A 195 -13.47 -14.22 19.16
C LEU A 195 -12.29 -14.62 18.26
N LEU A 196 -11.06 -14.65 18.79
CA LEU A 196 -9.84 -14.93 18.02
C LEU A 196 -9.20 -16.30 18.36
N ILE A 197 -9.67 -16.98 19.40
CA ILE A 197 -9.19 -18.29 19.85
C ILE A 197 -10.19 -19.37 19.43
N GLN A 198 -10.31 -19.60 18.13
CA GLN A 198 -10.58 -20.96 17.67
C GLN A 198 -9.22 -21.62 17.35
N ASP A 199 -8.38 -21.71 18.38
CA ASP A 199 -7.12 -22.47 18.32
C ASP A 199 -7.47 -23.97 18.28
N THR A 200 -7.69 -24.50 17.10
CA THR A 200 -7.29 -25.89 16.87
C THR A 200 -5.79 -25.88 16.58
N ASP A 201 -4.98 -25.73 17.63
CA ASP A 201 -3.51 -25.93 17.60
C ASP A 201 -3.19 -27.42 17.42
N LYS A 202 -3.82 -28.08 16.45
CA LYS A 202 -3.33 -29.36 15.96
C LYS A 202 -2.05 -29.06 15.20
N ASP A 203 -0.96 -29.69 15.64
CA ASP A 203 0.27 -29.70 14.88
C ASP A 203 0.04 -30.53 13.63
N ASP A 204 -0.33 -29.86 12.54
CA ASP A 204 -0.66 -30.45 11.25
C ASP A 204 0.55 -30.49 10.30
N GLY A 205 1.74 -30.15 10.82
CA GLY A 205 2.99 -30.10 10.07
C GLY A 205 3.07 -28.96 9.06
N LYS A 206 2.14 -28.01 9.07
CA LYS A 206 2.14 -26.85 8.18
C LYS A 206 2.99 -25.71 8.73
N ILE A 207 3.50 -24.89 7.81
CA ILE A 207 4.23 -23.65 8.14
C ILE A 207 3.25 -22.66 8.78
N LYS A 208 3.56 -22.21 10.00
CA LYS A 208 2.71 -21.31 10.80
C LYS A 208 3.14 -19.86 10.60
N VAL A 209 2.40 -19.12 9.78
CA VAL A 209 2.63 -17.70 9.52
C VAL A 209 1.68 -16.86 10.36
N ILE A 210 2.21 -16.03 11.25
CA ILE A 210 1.42 -15.05 11.99
C ILE A 210 1.33 -13.76 11.19
N LEU A 211 0.13 -13.21 11.15
CA LEU A 211 -0.17 -11.91 10.57
C LEU A 211 -0.68 -11.00 11.68
N SER A 212 -0.13 -9.80 11.79
CA SER A 212 -0.56 -8.79 12.75
C SER A 212 -0.50 -7.43 12.07
N HIS A 213 -1.27 -6.46 12.56
CA HIS A 213 -1.00 -5.07 12.18
C HIS A 213 0.15 -4.52 13.04
N MET A 214 0.04 -4.63 14.36
CA MET A 214 1.09 -4.22 15.30
C MET A 214 2.30 -5.16 15.24
N PRO A 215 3.54 -4.65 15.24
CA PRO A 215 4.73 -5.48 15.44
C PRO A 215 4.67 -6.23 16.78
N LEU A 216 5.02 -7.51 16.81
CA LEU A 216 4.81 -8.40 17.95
C LEU A 216 6.06 -8.64 18.80
N LEU A 217 7.20 -8.95 18.17
CA LEU A 217 8.48 -9.18 18.83
C LEU A 217 9.07 -7.97 19.57
N PRO A 218 8.91 -6.71 19.12
CA PRO A 218 9.35 -5.56 19.90
C PRO A 218 8.45 -5.28 21.12
N LEU A 219 7.20 -5.78 21.13
CA LEU A 219 6.31 -5.59 22.27
C LEU A 219 6.80 -6.39 23.48
N THR A 220 6.90 -5.70 24.62
CA THR A 220 7.39 -6.32 25.86
C THR A 220 6.29 -6.91 26.72
N SER A 221 5.02 -6.78 26.31
CA SER A 221 3.85 -7.32 27.00
C SER A 221 3.98 -8.83 27.25
N ARG A 222 3.74 -9.24 28.50
CA ARG A 222 3.78 -10.64 28.90
C ARG A 222 2.75 -11.48 28.15
N THR A 223 1.53 -10.96 28.00
CA THR A 223 0.44 -11.65 27.30
C THR A 223 0.78 -11.92 25.83
N ILE A 224 1.38 -10.96 25.13
CA ILE A 224 1.79 -11.11 23.73
C ILE A 224 2.91 -12.14 23.61
N LYS A 225 3.92 -12.07 24.48
CA LYS A 225 5.00 -13.08 24.53
C LYS A 225 4.46 -14.50 24.73
N GLU A 226 3.57 -14.68 25.71
CA GLU A 226 2.95 -15.98 25.98
C GLU A 226 2.11 -16.47 24.78
N LYS A 227 1.38 -15.58 24.09
CA LYS A 227 0.66 -15.91 22.85
C LYS A 227 1.62 -16.37 21.74
N ILE A 228 2.73 -15.67 21.53
CA ILE A 228 3.75 -16.02 20.53
C ILE A 228 4.35 -17.39 20.86
N ILE A 229 4.83 -17.58 22.09
CA ILE A 229 5.45 -18.84 22.53
C ILE A 229 4.47 -20.01 22.38
N LYS A 230 3.22 -19.84 22.83
CA LYS A 230 2.19 -20.88 22.74
C LYS A 230 1.89 -21.28 21.30
N ARG A 231 1.76 -20.30 20.39
CA ARG A 231 1.44 -20.54 18.98
C ARG A 231 2.63 -21.11 18.19
N ASN A 232 3.84 -21.00 18.74
CA ASN A 232 5.11 -21.47 18.16
C ASN A 232 5.22 -21.19 16.64
N PRO A 233 5.18 -19.90 16.23
CA PRO A 233 5.15 -19.55 14.83
C PRO A 233 6.50 -19.75 14.14
N ASP A 234 6.43 -19.89 12.82
CA ASP A 234 7.59 -20.04 11.95
C ASP A 234 8.04 -18.71 11.35
N MET A 235 7.09 -17.80 11.12
CA MET A 235 7.33 -16.48 10.55
C MET A 235 6.23 -15.51 11.02
N ILE A 236 6.59 -14.25 11.22
CA ILE A 236 5.63 -13.18 11.52
C ILE A 236 5.75 -12.10 10.44
N PHE A 237 4.61 -11.64 9.92
CA PHE A 237 4.53 -10.42 9.11
C PHE A 237 3.61 -9.40 9.80
N SER A 238 4.09 -8.16 9.91
CA SER A 238 3.38 -7.06 10.55
C SER A 238 3.51 -5.73 9.79
N ALA A 239 2.90 -4.65 10.30
CA ALA A 239 2.82 -3.33 9.66
C ALA A 239 2.91 -2.20 10.71
N HIS A 240 2.06 -1.17 10.62
CA HIS A 240 1.91 -0.04 11.56
C HIS A 240 3.06 0.99 11.58
N GLU A 241 4.32 0.56 11.48
CA GLU A 241 5.46 1.50 11.54
C GLU A 241 5.67 2.31 10.24
N HIS A 242 4.90 1.97 9.21
CA HIS A 242 4.94 2.48 7.83
C HIS A 242 6.30 2.33 7.12
N SER A 243 7.33 1.80 7.79
CA SER A 243 8.67 1.56 7.26
C SER A 243 9.03 0.09 7.40
N SER A 244 9.89 -0.44 6.54
CA SER A 244 10.22 -1.86 6.59
C SER A 244 11.33 -2.17 7.59
N PHE A 245 11.08 -3.13 8.47
CA PHE A 245 11.99 -3.57 9.52
C PHE A 245 12.05 -5.08 9.60
N HIS A 246 13.13 -5.58 10.19
CA HIS A 246 13.34 -6.98 10.50
C HIS A 246 13.73 -7.11 11.96
N PHE A 247 12.92 -7.83 12.71
CA PHE A 247 13.21 -8.23 14.07
C PHE A 247 13.55 -9.71 14.12
N VAL A 248 14.55 -10.06 14.93
CA VAL A 248 14.93 -11.45 15.18
C VAL A 248 14.89 -11.70 16.67
N GLY A 249 14.30 -12.83 17.05
CA GLY A 249 14.28 -13.35 18.40
C GLY A 249 14.48 -14.87 18.42
N LEU A 250 14.29 -15.48 19.58
CA LEU A 250 14.17 -16.94 19.71
C LEU A 250 12.70 -17.31 19.92
N LYS A 251 12.24 -18.42 19.31
CA LYS A 251 10.86 -18.90 19.44
C LYS A 251 10.46 -19.09 20.92
N LYS A 252 11.38 -19.59 21.75
CA LYS A 252 11.19 -19.79 23.20
C LYS A 252 11.05 -18.50 24.02
N ASP A 253 11.58 -17.38 23.52
CA ASP A 253 11.61 -16.11 24.26
C ASP A 253 10.44 -15.19 23.87
N GLY A 254 9.89 -15.36 22.65
CA GLY A 254 8.76 -14.57 22.15
C GLY A 254 9.05 -13.07 22.05
N ARG A 255 10.32 -12.65 21.93
CA ARG A 255 10.74 -11.24 21.87
C ARG A 255 11.97 -11.06 20.98
N ALA A 256 12.13 -9.86 20.42
CA ALA A 256 13.30 -9.51 19.62
C ALA A 256 14.55 -9.35 20.51
N ASN A 257 15.70 -9.76 19.98
CA ASN A 257 17.03 -9.42 20.48
C ASN A 257 17.93 -8.77 19.41
N GLN A 258 17.50 -8.77 18.14
CA GLN A 258 18.13 -8.05 17.04
C GLN A 258 17.08 -7.29 16.25
N PHE A 259 17.53 -6.20 15.63
CA PHE A 259 16.74 -5.31 14.82
C PHE A 259 17.57 -4.80 13.65
N GLY A 260 16.95 -4.72 12.47
CA GLY A 260 17.52 -4.11 11.28
C GLY A 260 16.43 -3.42 10.46
N GLN A 261 16.82 -2.41 9.70
CA GLN A 261 15.94 -1.78 8.73
C GLN A 261 16.13 -2.41 7.36
N LEU A 262 15.03 -2.69 6.67
CA LEU A 262 15.06 -3.22 5.31
C LEU A 262 14.89 -2.05 4.35
N LYS A 263 16.01 -1.54 3.83
CA LYS A 263 16.04 -0.35 2.96
C LYS A 263 16.64 -0.65 1.60
N GLU A 264 17.37 -1.75 1.48
CA GLU A 264 18.07 -2.07 0.25
C GLU A 264 17.06 -2.36 -0.87
N GLU A 265 17.22 -1.63 -1.98
CA GLU A 265 16.52 -1.95 -3.22
C GLU A 265 17.02 -3.31 -3.74
N ASP A 266 16.13 -4.09 -4.33
CA ASP A 266 16.42 -5.35 -5.05
C ASP A 266 17.01 -6.50 -4.22
N LYS A 267 17.16 -6.32 -2.90
CA LYS A 267 17.63 -7.36 -1.98
C LYS A 267 16.55 -8.40 -1.71
N VAL A 268 16.95 -9.67 -1.72
CA VAL A 268 16.12 -10.80 -1.29
C VAL A 268 16.69 -11.36 0.01
N TRP A 269 15.89 -11.30 1.07
CA TRP A 269 16.21 -11.89 2.36
C TRP A 269 15.71 -13.32 2.41
N MET A 270 16.49 -14.21 3.02
CA MET A 270 16.18 -15.63 3.13
C MET A 270 16.06 -16.01 4.61
N PHE A 271 15.00 -16.73 4.94
CA PHE A 271 14.71 -17.20 6.28
C PHE A 271 14.43 -18.70 6.24
N ASN A 272 14.89 -19.43 7.25
CA ASN A 272 14.61 -20.85 7.41
C ASN A 272 13.73 -21.05 8.65
N THR A 273 12.54 -21.61 8.47
CA THR A 273 11.56 -21.80 9.54
C THR A 273 11.95 -22.90 10.54
N GLN A 274 12.88 -23.79 10.15
CA GLN A 274 13.34 -24.91 10.98
C GLN A 274 14.34 -24.47 12.08
N GLU A 275 14.81 -23.23 12.04
CA GLU A 275 15.72 -22.70 13.07
C GLU A 275 14.97 -22.37 14.37
N GLU A 276 15.70 -22.34 15.50
CA GLU A 276 15.16 -21.84 16.78
C GLU A 276 14.84 -20.34 16.74
N LYS A 277 15.32 -19.63 15.71
CA LYS A 277 15.07 -18.21 15.53
C LYS A 277 13.64 -17.96 15.08
N LEU A 278 13.08 -16.87 15.58
CA LEU A 278 11.81 -16.32 15.14
C LEU A 278 12.07 -15.00 14.43
N ASN A 279 11.63 -14.91 13.17
CA ASN A 279 11.77 -13.72 12.35
C ASN A 279 10.42 -13.01 12.24
N GLU A 280 10.46 -11.70 12.42
CA GLU A 280 9.33 -10.82 12.13
C GLU A 280 9.75 -9.76 11.11
N ILE A 281 8.94 -9.63 10.07
CA ILE A 281 9.11 -8.62 9.03
C ILE A 281 7.98 -7.62 9.16
N VAL A 282 8.34 -6.37 9.41
CA VAL A 282 7.43 -5.23 9.29
C VAL A 282 7.42 -4.81 7.82
N VAL A 283 6.27 -4.94 7.19
CA VAL A 283 6.02 -4.55 5.80
C VAL A 283 5.85 -3.03 5.75
N PRO A 284 6.48 -2.32 4.81
CA PRO A 284 6.32 -0.87 4.72
C PRO A 284 4.91 -0.52 4.24
N THR A 285 4.47 0.70 4.55
CA THR A 285 3.21 1.22 3.98
C THR A 285 3.28 1.21 2.45
N CYS A 286 2.14 0.94 1.81
CA CYS A 286 1.97 1.12 0.37
C CYS A 286 1.45 2.52 0.01
N SER A 287 1.12 3.35 1.01
CA SER A 287 0.55 4.68 0.83
C SER A 287 1.58 5.78 1.07
N TYR A 288 1.66 6.74 0.15
CA TYR A 288 2.52 7.92 0.35
C TYR A 288 1.96 8.88 1.40
N ARG A 289 0.68 8.75 1.77
CA ARG A 289 0.00 9.65 2.71
C ARG A 289 0.58 9.59 4.12
N MET A 290 1.30 8.52 4.45
CA MET A 290 1.97 8.32 5.75
C MET A 290 3.21 9.17 5.97
N GLY A 291 3.51 10.08 5.05
CA GLY A 291 4.64 11.02 5.16
C GLY A 291 6.01 10.34 5.10
N LYS A 292 6.06 9.07 4.70
CA LYS A 292 7.32 8.33 4.52
C LYS A 292 7.93 8.64 3.16
N SER A 293 9.26 8.63 3.09
CA SER A 293 10.01 8.85 1.85
C SER A 293 10.07 7.62 0.96
N ALA A 294 9.78 6.43 1.50
CA ALA A 294 9.73 5.16 0.78
C ALA A 294 8.48 4.38 1.19
N TYR A 295 7.86 3.74 0.21
CA TYR A 295 6.64 2.94 0.33
C TYR A 295 6.67 1.85 -0.73
N GLY A 296 6.01 0.74 -0.47
CA GLY A 296 6.09 -0.44 -1.33
C GLY A 296 5.15 -1.55 -0.91
N PHE A 297 5.32 -2.68 -1.58
CA PHE A 297 4.61 -3.92 -1.25
C PHE A 297 5.62 -4.97 -0.83
N GLY A 298 5.32 -5.73 0.23
CA GLY A 298 6.12 -6.90 0.57
C GLY A 298 5.81 -8.05 -0.39
N SER A 299 6.80 -8.85 -0.77
CA SER A 299 6.58 -10.07 -1.54
C SER A 299 7.39 -11.21 -0.94
N ALA A 300 6.72 -12.31 -0.61
CA ALA A 300 7.36 -13.52 -0.14
C ALA A 300 7.11 -14.71 -1.07
N VAL A 301 8.11 -15.58 -1.23
CA VAL A 301 7.95 -16.93 -1.76
C VAL A 301 8.21 -17.89 -0.61
N ILE A 302 7.21 -18.70 -0.29
CA ILE A 302 7.25 -19.70 0.77
C ILE A 302 7.37 -21.07 0.12
N GLU A 303 8.50 -21.72 0.34
CA GLU A 303 8.76 -23.08 -0.13
C GLU A 303 8.18 -24.12 0.85
N LYS A 304 7.78 -25.28 0.32
CA LYS A 304 7.34 -26.42 1.15
C LYS A 304 8.42 -26.94 2.10
N THR A 305 9.69 -26.65 1.82
CA THR A 305 10.85 -27.00 2.65
C THR A 305 10.90 -26.20 3.96
N GLY A 306 10.17 -25.08 4.05
CA GLY A 306 10.29 -24.13 5.16
C GLY A 306 11.24 -22.97 4.88
N ARG A 307 11.79 -22.86 3.67
CA ARG A 307 12.53 -21.65 3.26
C ARG A 307 11.56 -20.56 2.82
N ILE A 308 11.78 -19.35 3.31
CA ILE A 308 11.01 -18.15 2.97
C ILE A 308 11.96 -17.12 2.38
N HIS A 309 11.66 -16.69 1.16
CA HIS A 309 12.36 -15.60 0.49
C HIS A 309 11.47 -14.37 0.55
N TYR A 310 11.99 -13.22 0.98
CA TYR A 310 11.23 -11.98 1.07
C TYR A 310 11.96 -10.85 0.34
N THR A 311 11.20 -9.95 -0.27
CA THR A 311 11.71 -8.69 -0.81
C THR A 311 10.64 -7.59 -0.68
N VAL A 312 11.06 -6.33 -0.88
CA VAL A 312 10.16 -5.19 -0.94
C VAL A 312 10.15 -4.63 -2.36
N LEU A 313 8.95 -4.51 -2.92
CA LEU A 313 8.67 -3.90 -4.21
C LEU A 313 8.48 -2.38 -4.02
N TRP A 314 9.61 -1.66 -3.94
CA TRP A 314 9.62 -0.22 -3.71
C TRP A 314 8.98 0.55 -4.88
N LEU A 315 8.05 1.45 -4.56
CA LEU A 315 7.34 2.26 -5.54
C LEU A 315 8.12 3.55 -5.90
N PRO A 316 7.82 4.19 -7.05
CA PRO A 316 8.37 5.50 -7.35
C PRO A 316 7.88 6.55 -6.35
N SER A 317 8.72 7.52 -6.00
CA SER A 317 8.34 8.60 -5.10
C SER A 317 7.25 9.51 -5.70
N ARG A 318 6.02 9.44 -5.16
CA ARG A 318 4.91 10.35 -5.45
C ARG A 318 5.25 11.79 -5.11
N PHE A 319 5.96 12.06 -4.01
CA PHE A 319 6.37 13.44 -3.68
C PHE A 319 7.27 14.05 -4.77
N TYR A 320 8.20 13.25 -5.31
CA TYR A 320 9.00 13.67 -6.46
C TYR A 320 8.12 13.91 -7.69
N GLN A 321 7.19 12.99 -8.01
CA GLN A 321 6.27 13.15 -9.14
C GLN A 321 5.41 14.41 -9.02
N LEU A 322 4.85 14.70 -7.84
CA LEU A 322 4.11 15.93 -7.55
C LEU A 322 5.00 17.17 -7.75
N GLY A 323 6.26 17.12 -7.31
CA GLY A 323 7.25 18.16 -7.60
C GLY A 323 7.47 18.38 -9.10
N VAL A 324 7.55 17.30 -9.89
CA VAL A 324 7.66 17.37 -11.35
C VAL A 324 6.41 18.01 -11.97
N TYR A 325 5.20 17.67 -11.49
CA TYR A 325 3.97 18.32 -11.95
C TYR A 325 4.00 19.84 -11.69
N CYS A 326 4.40 20.27 -10.50
CA CYS A 326 4.51 21.68 -10.15
C CYS A 326 5.54 22.39 -11.04
N PHE A 327 6.71 21.78 -11.24
CA PHE A 327 7.76 22.33 -12.11
C PHE A 327 7.30 22.50 -13.56
N ILE A 328 6.71 21.46 -14.15
CA ILE A 328 6.24 21.53 -15.55
C ILE A 328 5.09 22.53 -15.70
N SER A 329 4.18 22.60 -14.73
CA SER A 329 3.10 23.60 -14.72
C SER A 329 3.65 25.02 -14.69
N PHE A 330 4.69 25.26 -13.89
CA PHE A 330 5.38 26.55 -13.85
C PHE A 330 6.07 26.89 -15.19
N VAL A 331 6.77 25.93 -15.81
CA VAL A 331 7.38 26.12 -17.13
C VAL A 331 6.33 26.44 -18.19
N VAL A 332 5.22 25.70 -18.23
CA VAL A 332 4.10 25.96 -19.16
C VAL A 332 3.50 27.34 -18.93
N PHE A 333 3.31 27.74 -17.67
CA PHE A 333 2.84 29.08 -17.33
C PHE A 333 3.78 30.16 -17.90
N LEU A 334 5.10 30.05 -17.66
CA LEU A 334 6.09 30.99 -18.19
C LEU A 334 6.08 31.08 -19.73
N LEU A 335 5.93 29.94 -20.42
CA LEU A 335 5.85 29.90 -21.88
C LEU A 335 4.59 30.59 -22.42
N MET A 336 3.49 30.53 -21.68
CA MET A 336 2.19 31.10 -22.05
C MET A 336 2.02 32.56 -21.60
N LEU A 337 2.79 33.04 -20.62
CA LEU A 337 2.74 34.41 -20.08
C LEU A 337 2.72 35.51 -21.16
N PRO A 338 3.60 35.50 -22.18
CA PRO A 338 3.58 36.55 -23.21
C PRO A 338 2.28 36.55 -24.03
N SER A 339 1.75 35.37 -24.35
CA SER A 339 0.50 35.22 -25.09
C SER A 339 -0.70 35.67 -24.25
N MET A 340 -0.71 35.32 -22.95
CA MET A 340 -1.70 35.78 -21.98
C MET A 340 -1.69 37.31 -21.87
N PHE A 341 -0.51 37.92 -21.78
CA PHE A 341 -0.37 39.38 -21.69
C PHE A 341 -0.94 40.09 -22.92
N VAL A 342 -0.66 39.60 -24.14
CA VAL A 342 -1.24 40.18 -25.37
C VAL A 342 -2.77 40.08 -25.37
N ILE A 343 -3.33 38.96 -24.91
CA ILE A 343 -4.79 38.78 -24.83
C ILE A 343 -5.39 39.76 -23.81
N ILE A 344 -4.78 39.90 -22.63
CA ILE A 344 -5.23 40.83 -21.58
C ILE A 344 -5.18 42.27 -22.08
N VAL A 345 -4.08 42.70 -22.71
CA VAL A 345 -3.96 44.05 -23.29
C VAL A 345 -5.02 44.29 -24.36
N LYS A 346 -5.26 43.33 -25.26
CA LYS A 346 -6.33 43.43 -26.26
C LYS A 346 -7.71 43.54 -25.62
N PHE A 347 -7.98 42.77 -24.57
CA PHE A 347 -9.24 42.81 -23.84
C PHE A 347 -9.44 44.16 -23.15
N ILE A 348 -8.43 44.67 -22.44
CA ILE A 348 -8.47 45.99 -21.80
C ILE A 348 -8.70 47.07 -22.84
N TYR A 349 -7.96 47.05 -23.96
CA TYR A 349 -8.13 48.02 -25.03
C TYR A 349 -9.55 47.99 -25.64
N ALA A 350 -10.08 46.80 -25.92
CA ALA A 350 -11.45 46.63 -26.41
C ALA A 350 -12.51 47.12 -25.41
N HIS A 351 -12.29 46.88 -24.10
CA HIS A 351 -13.15 47.37 -23.03
C HIS A 351 -13.12 48.90 -22.95
N VAL A 352 -11.94 49.51 -22.85
CA VAL A 352 -11.76 50.98 -22.81
C VAL A 352 -12.43 51.64 -24.02
N ARG A 353 -12.24 51.11 -25.23
CA ARG A 353 -12.87 51.63 -26.45
C ARG A 353 -14.40 51.56 -26.40
N LYS A 354 -14.98 50.55 -25.75
CA LYS A 354 -16.43 50.40 -25.60
C LYS A 354 -17.05 51.47 -24.67
N TYR A 355 -16.30 51.97 -23.69
CA TYR A 355 -16.77 53.00 -22.73
C TYR A 355 -16.40 54.44 -23.11
N HIS A 356 -15.46 54.64 -24.04
CA HIS A 356 -15.08 55.97 -24.56
C HIS A 356 -15.76 56.32 -25.91
N HIS A 357 -16.81 55.61 -26.29
CA HIS A 357 -17.70 55.98 -27.40
C HIS A 357 -19.00 56.66 -26.90
N LEU A 358 -18.89 57.51 -25.87
CA LEU A 358 -19.84 58.59 -25.55
C LEU A 358 -19.18 59.93 -25.87
#